data_AF-A0A954UW49-F1
#
_entry.id   AF-A0A954UW49-F1
#
_cell.length_a   1.000
_cell.length_b   1.000
_cell.length_c   1.000
_cell.angle_alpha   90.00
_cell.angle_beta   90.00
_cell.angle_gamma   90.00
#
_symmetry.space_group_name_H-M   'P 1'
#
loop_
_entity.id
_entity.type
_entity.pdbx_description
1 polymer ?
#
loop_
_entity_poly.entity_id
_entity_poly.type
_entity_poly.pdbx_seq_one_letter_code
_entity_poly.pdbx_strand_id
1 'polypeptide(L)' 'MRVPSAAVLIPLVLLVAVAPQRQVHGEGGWPSWRGPAGSGSAPRGDYPRSLTGDAIVWKTELPGKGCSTPIVHN' A
#
# COMPACT_ATOMS: atom_id res chain seq x y z
N MET A 1 -33.59 -30.93 18.72
CA MET A 1 -32.12 -31.09 18.65
C MET A 1 -31.48 -29.71 18.58
N ARG A 2 -30.66 -29.32 19.56
CA ARG A 2 -29.92 -28.04 19.54
C ARG A 2 -28.56 -28.33 18.93
N VAL A 3 -28.28 -27.80 17.74
CA VAL A 3 -26.94 -27.88 17.14
C VAL A 3 -26.01 -27.10 18.06
N PRO A 4 -24.94 -27.71 18.62
CA PRO A 4 -24.06 -27.00 19.54
C PRO A 4 -23.38 -25.86 18.79
N SER A 5 -23.41 -24.65 19.35
CA SER A 5 -22.93 -23.42 18.70
C SER A 5 -21.49 -23.50 18.17
N ALA A 6 -20.67 -24.41 18.74
CA ALA A 6 -19.32 -24.71 18.27
C ALA A 6 -19.28 -25.37 16.87
N ALA A 7 -20.30 -26.14 16.48
CA ALA A 7 -20.34 -26.86 15.20
C ALA A 7 -20.52 -25.94 13.98
N VAL A 8 -21.04 -24.72 14.19
CA VAL A 8 -21.20 -23.69 13.14
C VAL A 8 -19.98 -22.77 13.06
N LEU A 9 -19.27 -22.59 14.16
CA LEU A 9 -18.09 -21.69 14.23
C LEU A 9 -16.89 -22.27 13.46
N ILE A 10 -16.68 -23.58 13.49
CA ILE A 10 -15.56 -24.24 12.80
C ILE A 10 -15.62 -24.05 11.26
N PRO A 11 -16.73 -24.34 10.55
CA PRO A 11 -16.79 -24.11 9.11
C PRO A 11 -16.73 -22.62 8.75
N LEU A 12 -17.23 -21.73 9.61
CA LEU A 12 -17.15 -20.29 9.39
C LEU A 12 -15.69 -19.78 9.49
N VAL A 13 -14.92 -20.28 10.46
CA VAL A 13 -13.48 -19.97 10.60
C VAL A 13 -12.70 -20.52 9.41
N LEU A 14 -13.00 -21.74 8.95
CA LEU A 14 -12.38 -22.32 7.77
C LEU A 14 -12.71 -21.54 6.49
N LEU A 15 -13.93 -21.02 6.35
CA LEU A 15 -14.35 -20.22 5.20
C LEU A 15 -13.57 -18.88 5.11
N VAL A 16 -13.29 -18.25 6.25
CA VAL A 16 -12.49 -17.01 6.31
C VAL A 16 -11.01 -17.30 6.00
N ALA A 17 -10.47 -18.44 6.43
CA ALA A 17 -9.07 -18.80 6.21
C ALA A 17 -8.73 -19.14 4.75
N VAL A 18 -9.71 -19.59 3.95
CA VAL A 18 -9.53 -19.97 2.53
C VAL A 18 -9.82 -18.81 1.57
N ALA A 19 -10.35 -17.69 2.06
CA ALA A 19 -10.57 -16.51 1.22
C ALA A 19 -9.24 -16.03 0.60
N PRO A 20 -9.21 -15.66 -0.70
CA PRO A 20 -8.00 -15.15 -1.34
C PRO A 20 -7.59 -13.85 -0.62
N GLN A 21 -6.49 -13.93 0.13
CA GLN A 21 -5.88 -12.76 0.71
C GLN A 21 -5.31 -11.93 -0.44
N ARG A 22 -5.83 -10.72 -0.65
CA ARG A 22 -5.22 -9.77 -1.58
C ARG A 22 -3.80 -9.47 -1.10
N GLN A 23 -2.81 -10.10 -1.73
CA GLN A 23 -1.42 -9.75 -1.52
C GLN A 23 -1.20 -8.35 -2.08
N VAL A 24 -0.95 -7.38 -1.21
CA VAL A 24 -0.37 -6.10 -1.61
C VAL A 24 1.11 -6.38 -1.87
N HIS A 25 1.44 -6.82 -3.07
CA HIS A 25 2.83 -6.97 -3.50
C HIS A 25 3.47 -5.59 -3.65
N GLY A 26 4.74 -5.48 -3.25
CA GLY A 26 5.55 -4.25 -3.25
C GLY A 26 5.91 -3.69 -4.64
N GLU A 27 5.05 -3.91 -5.63
CA GLU A 27 5.02 -3.24 -6.94
C GLU A 27 3.84 -2.24 -7.03
N GLY A 28 3.16 -2.02 -5.89
CA GLY A 28 1.93 -1.24 -5.78
C GLY A 28 2.17 0.27 -5.81
N GLY A 29 1.31 0.98 -6.53
CA GLY A 29 1.30 2.43 -6.58
C GLY A 29 1.19 3.11 -5.20
N TRP A 30 1.19 4.44 -5.22
CA TRP A 30 1.07 5.29 -4.05
C TRP A 30 -0.32 5.93 -4.03
N PRO A 31 -1.40 5.22 -3.63
CA PRO A 31 -2.78 5.65 -3.89
C PRO A 31 -3.28 6.79 -3.01
N SER A 32 -2.54 7.20 -1.97
CA SER A 32 -3.01 8.19 -1.00
C SER A 32 -1.87 8.92 -0.27
N TRP A 33 -2.21 9.94 0.54
CA TRP A 33 -1.27 10.82 1.28
C TRP A 33 -0.14 10.07 1.99
N ARG A 34 -0.35 8.86 2.51
CA ARG A 34 0.67 8.10 3.25
C ARG A 34 1.03 6.76 2.60
N GLY A 35 0.74 6.66 1.30
CA GLY A 35 1.00 5.46 0.53
C GLY A 35 0.12 4.28 0.95
N PRO A 36 0.46 3.07 0.47
CA PRO A 36 -0.37 1.87 0.68
C PRO A 36 -0.44 1.42 2.14
N ALA A 37 0.61 1.65 2.93
CA ALA A 37 0.68 1.23 4.34
C ALA A 37 0.25 2.33 5.33
N GLY A 38 -0.07 3.54 4.87
CA GLY A 38 -0.46 4.63 5.75
C GLY A 38 0.67 5.21 6.61
N SER A 39 1.92 4.77 6.43
CA SER A 39 3.09 5.26 7.20
C SER A 39 3.77 6.48 6.58
N GLY A 40 3.59 6.72 5.29
CA GLY A 40 4.36 7.72 4.55
C GLY A 40 5.79 7.29 4.23
N SER A 41 6.09 5.99 4.31
CA SER A 41 7.40 5.43 3.99
C SER A 41 7.27 4.22 3.06
N ALA A 42 8.22 4.08 2.15
CA ALA A 42 8.40 2.84 1.40
C ALA A 42 9.23 1.85 2.24
N PRO A 43 8.91 0.54 2.23
CA PRO A 43 9.61 -0.45 3.05
C PRO A 43 11.02 -0.77 2.53
N ARG A 44 11.31 -0.52 1.24
CA ARG A 44 12.58 -0.82 0.60
C ARG A 44 12.76 0.03 -0.66
N GLY A 45 14.01 0.33 -1.00
CA GLY A 45 14.39 0.94 -2.27
C GLY A 45 15.87 1.33 -2.27
N ASP A 46 16.41 1.58 -3.46
CA ASP A 46 17.72 2.20 -3.63
C ASP A 46 17.50 3.69 -3.90
N TYR A 47 17.76 4.52 -2.88
CA TYR A 47 17.49 5.95 -2.93
C TYR A 47 18.80 6.73 -2.85
N PRO A 48 18.98 7.76 -3.68
CA PRO A 48 20.18 8.57 -3.62
C PRO A 48 20.20 9.35 -2.29
N ARG A 49 21.39 9.49 -1.70
CA ARG A 49 21.57 10.32 -0.49
C ARG A 49 21.47 11.82 -0.78
N SER A 50 21.64 12.21 -2.05
CA SER A 50 21.56 13.59 -2.51
C SER A 50 20.81 13.64 -3.84
N LEU A 51 19.88 14.58 -3.96
CA LEU A 51 19.07 14.78 -5.16
C LEU A 51 19.70 15.87 -6.05
N THR A 52 20.85 15.57 -6.67
CA THR A 52 21.59 16.52 -7.53
C THR A 52 22.13 15.82 -8.79
N GLY A 53 22.37 16.59 -9.86
CA GLY A 53 22.93 16.09 -11.11
C GLY A 53 22.16 14.89 -11.67
N ASP A 54 22.88 13.81 -11.95
CA ASP A 54 22.34 12.58 -12.55
C ASP A 54 21.35 11.82 -11.65
N ALA A 55 21.27 12.16 -10.36
CA ALA A 55 20.25 11.59 -9.46
C ALA A 55 18.83 12.09 -9.78
N ILE A 56 18.69 13.18 -10.54
CA ILE A 56 17.40 13.73 -10.96
C ILE A 56 17.04 13.15 -12.33
N VAL A 57 16.10 12.21 -12.35
CA VAL A 57 15.61 11.60 -13.60
C VAL A 57 14.77 12.59 -14.41
N TRP A 58 13.93 13.39 -13.74
CA TRP A 58 13.09 14.39 -14.37
C TRP A 58 12.68 15.47 -13.38
N LYS A 59 12.24 16.61 -13.90
CA LYS A 59 11.64 17.70 -13.13
C LYS A 59 10.59 18.41 -13.98
N THR A 60 9.56 18.95 -13.33
CA THR A 60 8.56 19.81 -13.95
C THR A 60 8.31 21.01 -13.06
N GLU A 61 8.07 22.16 -13.66
CA GLU A 61 7.58 23.32 -12.92
C GLU A 61 6.11 23.10 -12.53
N LEU A 62 5.75 23.50 -11.31
CA LEU A 62 4.37 23.48 -10.81
C LEU A 62 3.91 24.92 -10.54
N PRO A 63 2.68 25.29 -10.93
CA PRO A 63 2.16 26.62 -10.66
C PRO A 63 1.89 26.81 -9.15
N GLY A 64 2.32 27.94 -8.60
CA GLY A 64 2.06 28.30 -7.20
C GLY A 64 2.92 27.56 -6.18
N LYS A 65 2.48 27.58 -4.91
CA LYS A 65 3.15 26.90 -3.80
C LYS A 65 2.52 25.53 -3.59
N GLY A 66 3.32 24.46 -3.65
CA GLY A 66 2.85 23.09 -3.43
C GLY A 66 2.87 22.69 -1.95
N CYS A 67 1.74 22.15 -1.48
CA CYS A 67 1.63 21.44 -0.19
C CYS A 67 1.04 20.03 -0.35
N SER A 68 0.92 19.56 -1.60
CA SER A 68 0.29 18.30 -1.98
C SER A 68 1.30 17.16 -2.04
N THR A 69 0.85 15.95 -1.71
CA THR A 69 1.61 14.70 -1.87
C THR A 69 1.26 14.05 -3.20
N PRO A 70 2.24 13.59 -4.01
CA PRO A 70 1.93 12.89 -5.25
C PRO A 70 1.19 11.58 -4.97
N ILE A 71 0.26 11.23 -5.86
CA ILE A 71 -0.40 9.92 -5.92
C ILE A 71 0.06 9.23 -7.19
N VAL A 72 0.38 7.94 -7.09
CA VAL A 72 0.72 7.10 -8.23
C VAL A 72 -0.27 5.96 -8.29
N HIS A 73 -0.95 5.80 -9.41
CA HIS A 73 -1.89 4.72 -9.68
C HIS A 73 -1.64 4.19 -11.10
N ASN A 74 -1.92 2.90 -11.31
CA ASN A 74 -1.85 2.26 -12.62
C ASN A 74 -3.24 2.21 -13.25
#